data_AF-A0A9D4J9Q6-F1
#
_entry.id   AF-A0A9D4J9Q6-F1
#
_cell.length_a   1.000
_cell.length_b   1.000
_cell.length_c   1.000
_cell.angle_alpha   90.00
_cell.angle_beta   90.00
_cell.angle_gamma   90.00
#
_symmetry.space_group_name_H-M   'P 1'
#
loop_
_entity.id
_entity.type
_entity.pdbx_description
1 polymer ?
#
loop_
_entity_poly.entity_id
_entity_poly.type
_entity_poly.pdbx_seq_one_letter_code
_entity_poly.pdbx_strand_id
1 'polypeptide(L)'
;QNLAVLEPLRRLFFCSSVYFKCKVVVCLTEMLRNQAARGWTENTSRQRLSSMVHMFHQEEEVYSKQEALTKYIQYVCKMLLAGCVETKFHPLYETCVLDFLELVSSLHVKFNLPFVVFVETRLFERLMISRNANTVARLCEVICRYKESFSSIKSKKLMGPEELPMIRNCNQIIRDMCNCVWRLKAYTTDDKLSVFYCNPADIDSKLEDKEMAESLSVVRHPALLPFTVKYSQNILQDSFLDLKELKNHKKELLAHLSDHNLDGLQQFVATFVRVKTSTSGTPHRTVLSTLSQGNNSAFGF
;
A
#
# COMPACT_ATOMS: atom_id res chain seq x y z
N GLN A 1 -9.95 -30.16 -0.57
CA GLN A 1 -8.88 -30.87 -1.31
C GLN A 1 -7.80 -29.93 -1.89
N ASN A 2 -8.06 -28.65 -2.15
CA ASN A 2 -7.04 -27.68 -2.68
C ASN A 2 -5.85 -27.33 -1.75
N LEU A 3 -5.84 -27.76 -0.47
CA LEU A 3 -4.69 -27.57 0.43
C LEU A 3 -3.50 -28.49 0.10
N ALA A 4 -3.72 -29.60 -0.63
CA ALA A 4 -2.68 -30.62 -0.85
C ALA A 4 -1.53 -30.15 -1.77
N VAL A 5 -1.80 -29.26 -2.73
CA VAL A 5 -0.79 -28.75 -3.67
C VAL A 5 -0.03 -27.55 -3.09
N LEU A 6 -0.70 -26.74 -2.28
CA LEU A 6 -0.15 -25.51 -1.72
C LEU A 6 0.73 -25.74 -0.48
N GLU A 7 0.53 -26.83 0.25
CA GLU A 7 1.30 -27.15 1.45
C GLU A 7 2.77 -27.55 1.14
N PRO A 8 3.05 -28.41 0.13
CA PRO A 8 4.43 -28.67 -0.30
C PRO A 8 5.13 -27.41 -0.80
N LEU A 9 4.42 -26.56 -1.56
CA LEU A 9 4.95 -25.28 -2.04
C LEU A 9 5.32 -24.37 -0.87
N ARG A 10 4.46 -24.31 0.16
CA ARG A 10 4.72 -23.55 1.38
C ARG A 10 6.01 -24.02 2.06
N ARG A 11 6.17 -25.33 2.29
CA ARG A 11 7.36 -25.90 2.94
C ARG A 11 8.63 -25.59 2.14
N LEU A 12 8.58 -25.81 0.84
CA LEU A 12 9.72 -25.57 -0.04
C LEU A 12 10.06 -24.08 -0.12
N PHE A 13 9.06 -23.20 -0.13
CA PHE A 13 9.25 -21.75 -0.06
C PHE A 13 10.07 -21.35 1.18
N PHE A 14 9.72 -21.86 2.36
CA PHE A 14 10.43 -21.51 3.60
C PHE A 14 11.87 -22.02 3.63
N CYS A 15 12.13 -23.26 3.17
CA CYS A 15 13.46 -23.86 3.21
C CYS A 15 14.41 -23.41 2.08
N SER A 16 13.93 -22.65 1.08
CA SER A 16 14.72 -22.31 -0.11
C SER A 16 15.37 -20.92 -0.06
N SER A 17 16.26 -20.64 -1.01
CA SER A 17 16.91 -19.33 -1.15
C SER A 17 15.94 -18.20 -1.48
N VAL A 18 16.38 -16.95 -1.29
CA VAL A 18 15.61 -15.74 -1.68
C VAL A 18 15.26 -15.77 -3.17
N TYR A 19 16.18 -16.20 -4.03
CA TYR A 19 15.93 -16.32 -5.47
C TYR A 19 14.79 -17.30 -5.78
N PHE A 20 14.76 -18.45 -5.12
CA PHE A 20 13.67 -19.40 -5.29
C PHE A 20 12.34 -18.80 -4.84
N LYS A 21 12.33 -18.16 -3.65
CA LYS A 21 11.15 -17.47 -3.13
C LYS A 21 10.62 -16.42 -4.13
N CYS A 22 11.51 -15.62 -4.72
CA CYS A 22 11.15 -14.63 -5.74
C CYS A 22 10.51 -15.28 -6.98
N LYS A 23 11.07 -16.40 -7.47
CA LYS A 23 10.48 -17.14 -8.60
C LYS A 23 9.07 -17.64 -8.31
N VAL A 24 8.83 -18.13 -7.08
CA VAL A 24 7.48 -18.53 -6.66
C VAL A 24 6.53 -17.32 -6.67
N VAL A 25 6.95 -16.18 -6.10
CA VAL A 25 6.13 -14.95 -6.10
C VAL A 25 5.82 -14.51 -7.54
N VAL A 26 6.82 -14.45 -8.43
CA VAL A 26 6.61 -14.09 -9.84
C VAL A 26 5.64 -15.04 -10.52
N CYS A 27 5.76 -16.35 -10.29
CA CYS A 27 4.82 -17.34 -10.84
C CYS A 27 3.39 -17.10 -10.34
N LEU A 28 3.21 -16.83 -9.05
CA LEU A 28 1.90 -16.52 -8.46
C LEU A 28 1.33 -15.19 -9.00
N THR A 29 2.17 -14.19 -9.21
CA THR A 29 1.79 -12.91 -9.84
C THR A 29 1.32 -13.12 -11.27
N GLU A 30 2.06 -13.88 -12.07
CA GLU A 30 1.69 -14.15 -13.46
C GLU A 30 0.45 -15.05 -13.57
N MET A 31 0.26 -15.99 -12.63
CA MET A 31 -0.98 -16.74 -12.56
C MET A 31 -2.17 -15.81 -12.29
N LEU A 32 -2.05 -14.88 -11.34
CA LEU A 32 -3.09 -13.86 -11.09
C LEU A 32 -3.41 -13.04 -12.34
N ARG A 33 -2.35 -12.56 -13.01
CA ARG A 33 -2.46 -11.75 -14.23
C ARG A 33 -3.22 -12.51 -15.31
N ASN A 34 -2.88 -13.77 -15.54
CA ASN A 34 -3.50 -14.62 -16.54
C ASN A 34 -4.97 -14.93 -16.20
N GLN A 35 -5.27 -15.19 -14.92
CA GLN A 35 -6.65 -15.41 -14.46
C GLN A 35 -7.51 -14.15 -14.60
N ALA A 36 -6.97 -12.98 -14.27
CA ALA A 36 -7.66 -11.70 -14.46
C ALA A 36 -7.91 -11.39 -15.94
N ALA A 37 -6.93 -11.64 -16.81
CA ALA A 37 -7.02 -11.39 -18.25
C ALA A 37 -8.05 -12.31 -18.95
N ARG A 38 -8.07 -13.60 -18.61
CA ARG A 38 -9.01 -14.58 -19.17
C ARG A 38 -10.40 -14.46 -18.56
N GLY A 39 -10.47 -13.97 -17.33
CA GLY A 39 -11.54 -14.36 -16.43
C GLY A 39 -12.86 -13.61 -16.60
N TRP A 40 -12.83 -12.34 -16.96
CA TRP A 40 -14.04 -11.51 -16.82
C TRP A 40 -14.84 -11.32 -18.11
N THR A 41 -14.17 -11.30 -19.26
CA THR A 41 -14.80 -11.07 -20.58
C THR A 41 -15.48 -12.32 -21.15
N GLU A 42 -14.99 -13.52 -20.83
CA GLU A 42 -15.47 -14.76 -21.48
C GLU A 42 -16.80 -15.31 -20.92
N ASN A 43 -17.26 -14.84 -19.75
CA ASN A 43 -18.55 -15.28 -19.20
C ASN A 43 -19.75 -14.77 -20.02
N THR A 44 -19.60 -13.71 -20.82
CA THR A 44 -20.68 -13.25 -21.73
C THR A 44 -20.76 -14.11 -23.00
N SER A 45 -19.68 -14.82 -23.36
CA SER A 45 -19.57 -15.53 -24.65
C SER A 45 -19.66 -17.06 -24.52
N ARG A 46 -19.25 -17.65 -23.39
CA ARG A 46 -19.23 -19.12 -23.22
C ARG A 46 -20.59 -19.77 -22.98
N GLN A 47 -21.62 -19.01 -22.59
CA GLN A 47 -22.99 -19.52 -22.56
C GLN A 47 -23.52 -19.95 -23.94
N ARG A 48 -22.81 -19.61 -25.04
CA ARG A 48 -23.20 -19.99 -26.41
C ARG A 48 -22.38 -21.14 -27.03
N LEU A 49 -21.28 -21.58 -26.40
CA LEU A 49 -20.33 -22.55 -26.99
C LEU A 49 -20.18 -23.85 -26.19
N SER A 50 -21.02 -24.07 -25.18
CA SER A 50 -20.97 -25.24 -24.27
C SER A 50 -21.37 -26.58 -24.92
N SER A 51 -21.27 -26.71 -26.24
CA SER A 51 -21.59 -27.95 -26.98
C SER A 51 -20.36 -28.67 -27.54
N MET A 52 -19.13 -28.17 -27.37
CA MET A 52 -17.95 -28.91 -27.86
C MET A 52 -16.77 -28.95 -26.87
N VAL A 53 -16.62 -30.15 -26.28
CA VAL A 53 -15.37 -30.81 -25.86
C VAL A 53 -14.51 -30.08 -24.81
N HIS A 54 -14.68 -30.44 -23.54
CA HIS A 54 -13.61 -30.31 -22.55
C HIS A 54 -13.35 -31.64 -21.83
N MET A 55 -12.12 -32.14 -22.00
CA MET A 55 -11.59 -33.41 -21.47
C MET A 55 -11.24 -33.35 -19.97
N PHE A 56 -11.37 -32.18 -19.35
CA PHE A 56 -11.24 -31.98 -17.92
C PHE A 56 -12.64 -31.84 -17.34
N HIS A 57 -13.03 -32.74 -16.44
CA HIS A 57 -14.27 -32.61 -15.69
C HIS A 57 -14.32 -31.21 -15.06
N GLN A 58 -15.31 -30.42 -15.46
CA GLN A 58 -15.72 -29.25 -14.68
C GLN A 58 -16.32 -29.80 -13.40
N GLU A 59 -15.51 -29.92 -12.35
CA GLU A 59 -16.04 -29.87 -11.00
C GLU A 59 -16.86 -28.57 -10.90
N GLU A 60 -18.13 -28.68 -10.48
CA GLU A 60 -18.95 -27.50 -10.22
C GLU A 60 -18.16 -26.55 -9.33
N GLU A 61 -17.83 -25.36 -9.83
CA GLU A 61 -17.12 -24.35 -9.05
C GLU A 61 -18.02 -23.96 -7.86
N VAL A 62 -17.76 -24.57 -6.69
CA VAL A 62 -18.48 -24.30 -5.43
C VAL A 62 -18.35 -22.83 -4.98
N TYR A 63 -17.42 -22.07 -5.58
CA TYR A 63 -17.15 -20.67 -5.25
C TYR A 63 -17.44 -19.75 -6.44
N SER A 64 -17.95 -18.55 -6.15
CA SER A 64 -17.99 -17.50 -7.16
C SER A 64 -16.55 -17.15 -7.59
N LYS A 65 -16.36 -16.79 -8.86
CA LYS A 65 -15.06 -16.39 -9.41
C LYS A 65 -14.40 -15.25 -8.61
N GLN A 66 -15.21 -14.31 -8.12
CA GLN A 66 -14.78 -13.22 -7.26
C GLN A 66 -14.22 -13.73 -5.93
N GLU A 67 -14.93 -14.66 -5.28
CA GLU A 67 -14.52 -15.24 -4.01
C GLU A 67 -13.23 -16.07 -4.16
N ALA A 68 -13.12 -16.85 -5.24
CA ALA A 68 -11.91 -17.61 -5.55
C ALA A 68 -10.70 -16.70 -5.75
N LEU A 69 -10.84 -15.60 -6.52
CA LEU A 69 -9.75 -14.64 -6.73
C LEU A 69 -9.36 -13.91 -5.45
N THR A 70 -10.35 -13.55 -4.64
CA THR A 70 -10.13 -12.88 -3.34
C THR A 70 -9.37 -13.80 -2.38
N LYS A 71 -9.79 -15.06 -2.25
CA LYS A 71 -9.09 -16.06 -1.43
C LYS A 71 -7.67 -16.33 -1.93
N TYR A 72 -7.49 -16.37 -3.25
CA TYR A 72 -6.16 -16.51 -3.85
C TYR A 72 -5.25 -15.34 -3.49
N ILE A 73 -5.70 -14.09 -3.66
CA ILE A 73 -4.92 -12.89 -3.32
C ILE A 73 -4.57 -12.89 -1.83
N GLN A 74 -5.53 -13.21 -0.96
CA GLN A 74 -5.29 -13.32 0.49
C GLN A 74 -4.26 -14.41 0.84
N TYR A 75 -4.32 -15.57 0.19
CA TYR A 75 -3.33 -16.63 0.37
C TYR A 75 -1.92 -16.17 -0.02
N VAL A 76 -1.78 -15.53 -1.19
CA VAL A 76 -0.50 -15.00 -1.64
C VAL A 76 0.00 -13.92 -0.68
N CYS A 77 -0.85 -13.00 -0.22
CA CYS A 77 -0.47 -11.97 0.76
C CYS A 77 0.14 -12.56 2.04
N LYS A 78 -0.44 -13.63 2.58
CA LYS A 78 0.11 -14.32 3.76
C LYS A 78 1.48 -14.92 3.50
N MET A 79 1.68 -15.52 2.32
CA MET A 79 3.00 -16.01 1.90
C MET A 79 4.00 -14.87 1.75
N LEU A 80 3.58 -13.75 1.14
CA LEU A 80 4.42 -12.57 0.95
C LEU A 80 4.91 -12.03 2.28
N LEU A 81 4.00 -11.86 3.25
CA LEU A 81 4.29 -11.37 4.58
C LEU A 81 5.28 -12.27 5.30
N ALA A 82 5.04 -13.58 5.28
CA ALA A 82 5.95 -14.55 5.90
C ALA A 82 7.34 -14.53 5.23
N GLY A 83 7.40 -14.43 3.90
CA GLY A 83 8.67 -14.28 3.19
C GLY A 83 9.40 -12.96 3.51
N CYS A 84 8.68 -11.85 3.75
CA CYS A 84 9.31 -10.59 4.17
C CYS A 84 9.99 -10.70 5.55
N VAL A 85 9.43 -11.53 6.44
CA VAL A 85 10.03 -11.82 7.76
C VAL A 85 11.30 -12.66 7.58
N GLU A 86 11.19 -13.77 6.86
CA GLU A 86 12.29 -14.72 6.63
C GLU A 86 13.48 -14.10 5.89
N THR A 87 13.21 -13.27 4.88
CA THR A 87 14.26 -12.68 4.03
C THR A 87 14.90 -11.43 4.63
N LYS A 88 14.47 -10.98 5.82
CA LYS A 88 15.01 -9.82 6.53
C LYS A 88 15.13 -8.55 5.66
N PHE A 89 14.08 -8.22 4.91
CA PHE A 89 14.03 -7.04 4.02
C PHE A 89 15.02 -7.11 2.85
N HIS A 90 15.20 -8.28 2.25
CA HIS A 90 16.04 -8.40 1.06
C HIS A 90 15.42 -7.61 -0.12
N PRO A 91 16.13 -6.62 -0.72
CA PRO A 91 15.55 -5.72 -1.73
C PRO A 91 14.94 -6.42 -2.95
N LEU A 92 15.56 -7.51 -3.41
CA LEU A 92 15.03 -8.33 -4.51
C LEU A 92 13.64 -8.89 -4.19
N TYR A 93 13.45 -9.37 -2.96
CA TYR A 93 12.17 -9.97 -2.55
C TYR A 93 11.10 -8.89 -2.41
N GLU A 94 11.44 -7.74 -1.82
CA GLU A 94 10.54 -6.58 -1.73
C GLU A 94 10.08 -6.11 -3.12
N THR A 95 10.98 -6.14 -4.11
CA THR A 95 10.63 -5.81 -5.50
C THR A 95 9.54 -6.75 -6.03
N CYS A 96 9.68 -8.06 -5.85
CA CYS A 96 8.67 -9.03 -6.27
C CYS A 96 7.34 -8.87 -5.50
N VAL A 97 7.41 -8.52 -4.21
CA VAL A 97 6.21 -8.21 -3.40
C VAL A 97 5.49 -6.99 -3.98
N LEU A 98 6.21 -5.93 -4.31
CA LEU A 98 5.64 -4.72 -4.92
C LEU A 98 5.04 -5.00 -6.29
N ASP A 99 5.69 -5.82 -7.13
CA ASP A 99 5.14 -6.20 -8.44
C ASP A 99 3.75 -6.87 -8.29
N PHE A 100 3.59 -7.71 -7.26
CA PHE A 100 2.30 -8.31 -6.93
C PHE A 100 1.29 -7.25 -6.46
N LEU A 101 1.69 -6.36 -5.54
CA LEU A 101 0.80 -5.30 -5.02
C LEU A 101 0.35 -4.31 -6.10
N GLU A 102 1.23 -3.96 -7.03
CA GLU A 102 0.93 -3.10 -8.18
C GLU A 102 -0.05 -3.78 -9.13
N LEU A 103 0.09 -5.08 -9.37
CA LEU A 103 -0.89 -5.84 -10.13
C LEU A 103 -2.25 -5.84 -9.43
N VAL A 104 -2.29 -6.19 -8.13
CA VAL A 104 -3.55 -6.28 -7.37
C VAL A 104 -4.27 -4.93 -7.32
N SER A 105 -3.55 -3.84 -7.01
CA SER A 105 -4.12 -2.49 -6.92
C SER A 105 -4.68 -1.97 -8.25
N SER A 106 -4.20 -2.50 -9.38
CA SER A 106 -4.62 -2.11 -10.73
C SER A 106 -5.61 -3.08 -11.39
N LEU A 107 -6.01 -4.18 -10.73
CA LEU A 107 -6.87 -5.20 -11.34
C LEU A 107 -8.18 -4.65 -11.90
N HIS A 108 -8.86 -3.78 -11.15
CA HIS A 108 -10.11 -3.15 -11.56
C HIS A 108 -9.92 -2.30 -12.82
N VAL A 109 -8.94 -1.39 -12.80
CA VAL A 109 -8.71 -0.45 -13.89
C VAL A 109 -8.14 -1.14 -15.13
N LYS A 110 -7.25 -2.12 -14.95
CA LYS A 110 -6.51 -2.78 -16.03
C LYS A 110 -7.29 -3.90 -16.71
N PHE A 111 -8.06 -4.68 -15.95
CA PHE A 111 -8.80 -5.84 -16.45
C PHE A 111 -10.32 -5.68 -16.38
N ASN A 112 -10.83 -4.50 -15.99
CA ASN A 112 -12.25 -4.21 -15.86
C ASN A 112 -13.00 -5.20 -14.93
N LEU A 113 -12.34 -5.74 -13.90
CA LEU A 113 -13.01 -6.53 -12.87
C LEU A 113 -14.02 -5.64 -12.13
N PRO A 114 -15.21 -6.11 -11.73
CA PRO A 114 -16.22 -5.24 -11.12
C PRO A 114 -15.99 -5.00 -9.63
N PHE A 115 -14.94 -5.59 -9.05
CA PHE A 115 -14.59 -5.49 -7.64
C PHE A 115 -13.12 -5.09 -7.47
N VAL A 116 -12.76 -4.60 -6.28
CA VAL A 116 -11.38 -4.31 -5.87
C VAL A 116 -11.06 -5.16 -4.66
N VAL A 117 -9.88 -5.80 -4.66
CA VAL A 117 -9.38 -6.54 -3.50
C VAL A 117 -8.31 -5.70 -2.82
N PHE A 118 -8.59 -5.29 -1.59
CA PHE A 118 -7.58 -4.64 -0.74
C PHE A 118 -6.74 -5.71 -0.03
N VAL A 119 -5.42 -5.60 -0.15
CA VAL A 119 -4.48 -6.56 0.45
C VAL A 119 -4.37 -6.39 1.96
N GLU A 120 -3.69 -7.33 2.61
CA GLU A 120 -3.48 -7.32 4.05
C GLU A 120 -2.68 -6.08 4.51
N THR A 121 -3.21 -5.38 5.51
CA THR A 121 -2.69 -4.10 6.01
C THR A 121 -1.25 -4.21 6.54
N ARG A 122 -0.88 -5.36 7.13
CA ARG A 122 0.47 -5.64 7.66
C ARG A 122 1.56 -5.61 6.60
N LEU A 123 1.24 -5.87 5.34
CA LEU A 123 2.22 -5.74 4.25
C LEU A 123 2.64 -4.27 4.06
N PHE A 124 1.71 -3.32 4.21
CA PHE A 124 2.03 -1.89 4.10
C PHE A 124 2.93 -1.44 5.25
N GLU A 125 2.62 -1.83 6.48
CA GLU A 125 3.47 -1.57 7.64
C GLU A 125 4.90 -2.07 7.40
N ARG A 126 5.03 -3.33 6.96
CA ARG A 126 6.32 -3.97 6.70
C ARG A 126 7.11 -3.28 5.58
N LEU A 127 6.46 -2.91 4.48
CA LEU A 127 7.15 -2.26 3.36
C LEU A 127 7.48 -0.79 3.66
N MET A 128 6.67 -0.12 4.49
CA MET A 128 6.96 1.25 4.95
C MET A 128 8.24 1.31 5.78
N ILE A 129 8.55 0.31 6.60
CA ILE A 129 9.80 0.30 7.39
C ILE A 129 11.02 -0.21 6.61
N SER A 130 10.90 -0.42 5.29
CA SER A 130 12.00 -0.88 4.44
C SER A 130 13.18 0.08 4.44
N ARG A 131 14.38 -0.45 4.18
CA ARG A 131 15.61 0.34 3.99
C ARG A 131 15.84 0.74 2.54
N ASN A 132 14.96 0.36 1.63
CA ASN A 132 15.06 0.66 0.21
C ASN A 132 14.11 1.81 -0.18
N ALA A 133 14.67 2.91 -0.70
CA ALA A 133 13.89 4.10 -1.06
C ALA A 133 12.85 3.80 -2.14
N ASN A 134 13.23 2.95 -3.11
CA ASN A 134 12.34 2.53 -4.18
C ASN A 134 11.14 1.76 -3.63
N THR A 135 11.33 0.96 -2.58
CA THR A 135 10.23 0.23 -1.94
C THR A 135 9.18 1.20 -1.38
N VAL A 136 9.62 2.24 -0.67
CA VAL A 136 8.71 3.24 -0.08
C VAL A 136 7.99 4.05 -1.17
N ALA A 137 8.72 4.49 -2.20
CA ALA A 137 8.14 5.26 -3.30
C ALA A 137 7.09 4.44 -4.08
N ARG A 138 7.40 3.21 -4.46
CA ARG A 138 6.45 2.32 -5.15
C ARG A 138 5.24 1.97 -4.28
N LEU A 139 5.43 1.79 -2.97
CA LEU A 139 4.31 1.57 -2.04
C LEU A 139 3.35 2.77 -2.01
N CYS A 140 3.89 3.98 -2.03
CA CYS A 140 3.10 5.21 -2.16
C CYS A 140 2.28 5.23 -3.47
N GLU A 141 2.86 4.80 -4.60
CA GLU A 141 2.11 4.67 -5.86
C GLU A 141 1.02 3.61 -5.80
N VAL A 142 1.26 2.45 -5.16
CA VAL A 142 0.26 1.40 -4.98
C VAL A 142 -1.00 1.96 -4.30
N ILE A 143 -0.84 2.82 -3.29
CA ILE A 143 -1.98 3.46 -2.63
C ILE A 143 -2.69 4.47 -3.53
N CYS A 144 -1.96 5.22 -4.36
CA CYS A 144 -2.56 6.07 -5.39
C CYS A 144 -3.40 5.23 -6.38
N ARG A 145 -2.89 4.08 -6.84
CA ARG A 145 -3.62 3.15 -7.73
C ARG A 145 -4.89 2.59 -7.05
N TYR A 146 -4.82 2.27 -5.76
CA TYR A 146 -6.02 1.88 -5.01
C TYR A 146 -7.06 3.00 -4.99
N LYS A 147 -6.63 4.27 -4.84
CA LYS A 147 -7.57 5.40 -4.90
C LYS A 147 -8.28 5.46 -6.23
N GLU A 148 -7.54 5.37 -7.33
CA GLU A 148 -8.10 5.34 -8.68
C GLU A 148 -9.10 4.19 -8.88
N SER A 149 -8.72 2.99 -8.46
CA SER A 149 -9.57 1.79 -8.54
C SER A 149 -10.88 1.94 -7.75
N PHE A 150 -10.82 2.38 -6.49
CA PHE A 150 -12.03 2.60 -5.68
C PHE A 150 -12.89 3.75 -6.20
N SER A 151 -12.28 4.83 -6.69
CA SER A 151 -13.00 5.93 -7.34
C SER A 151 -13.71 5.47 -8.62
N SER A 152 -13.07 4.60 -9.41
CA SER A 152 -13.68 4.05 -10.63
C SER A 152 -14.87 3.15 -10.30
N ILE A 153 -14.77 2.24 -9.32
CA ILE A 153 -15.91 1.44 -8.84
C ILE A 153 -17.06 2.32 -8.36
N LYS A 154 -16.76 3.36 -7.56
CA LYS A 154 -17.75 4.32 -7.08
C LYS A 154 -18.47 5.01 -8.23
N SER A 155 -17.73 5.46 -9.25
CA SER A 155 -18.30 6.12 -10.43
C SER A 155 -19.21 5.20 -11.25
N LYS A 156 -18.86 3.91 -11.35
CA LYS A 156 -19.63 2.89 -12.06
C LYS A 156 -20.80 2.31 -11.25
N LYS A 157 -21.01 2.77 -10.00
CA LYS A 157 -22.03 2.26 -9.06
C LYS A 157 -21.96 0.74 -8.84
N LEU A 158 -20.75 0.17 -8.94
CA LEU A 158 -20.50 -1.26 -8.71
C LEU A 158 -20.20 -1.57 -7.23
N MET A 159 -20.33 -0.56 -6.35
CA MET A 159 -20.00 -0.68 -4.94
C MET A 159 -21.14 -1.34 -4.17
N GLY A 160 -20.85 -2.47 -3.53
CA GLY A 160 -21.74 -3.16 -2.62
C GLY A 160 -21.33 -3.01 -1.15
N PRO A 161 -22.01 -3.75 -0.25
CA PRO A 161 -21.69 -3.79 1.17
C PRO A 161 -20.36 -4.49 1.47
N GLU A 162 -19.89 -5.39 0.61
CA GLU A 162 -18.65 -6.15 0.79
C GLU A 162 -17.38 -5.29 0.63
N GLU A 163 -17.48 -4.19 -0.11
CA GLU A 163 -16.37 -3.27 -0.36
C GLU A 163 -16.17 -2.26 0.78
N LEU A 164 -17.19 -2.02 1.62
CA LEU A 164 -17.14 -1.04 2.71
C LEU A 164 -16.02 -1.33 3.74
N PRO A 165 -15.82 -2.57 4.22
CA PRO A 165 -14.66 -2.89 5.07
C PRO A 165 -13.33 -2.62 4.38
N MET A 166 -13.21 -2.93 3.08
CA MET A 166 -11.97 -2.74 2.31
C MET A 166 -11.62 -1.26 2.17
N ILE A 167 -12.62 -0.42 1.90
CA ILE A 167 -12.46 1.03 1.83
C ILE A 167 -12.06 1.62 3.20
N ARG A 168 -12.65 1.12 4.29
CA ARG A 168 -12.26 1.54 5.64
C ARG A 168 -10.79 1.20 5.92
N ASN A 169 -10.36 -0.01 5.60
CA ASN A 169 -8.97 -0.43 5.75
C ASN A 169 -8.02 0.40 4.88
N CYS A 170 -8.39 0.66 3.62
CA CYS A 170 -7.62 1.52 2.72
C CYS A 170 -7.50 2.95 3.26
N ASN A 171 -8.59 3.54 3.74
CA ASN A 171 -8.58 4.86 4.39
C ASN A 171 -7.68 4.90 5.62
N GLN A 172 -7.66 3.84 6.44
CA GLN A 172 -6.77 3.75 7.60
C GLN A 172 -5.32 3.74 7.15
N ILE A 173 -4.95 2.90 6.17
CA ILE A 173 -3.58 2.86 5.63
C ILE A 173 -3.17 4.19 5.01
N ILE A 174 -4.04 4.86 4.27
CA ILE A 174 -3.76 6.21 3.73
C ILE A 174 -3.44 7.19 4.86
N ARG A 175 -4.24 7.18 5.94
CA ARG A 175 -4.06 8.04 7.11
C ARG A 175 -2.71 7.75 7.79
N ASP A 176 -2.42 6.47 8.02
CA ASP A 176 -1.20 5.97 8.64
C ASP A 176 0.05 6.36 7.82
N MET A 177 0.02 6.13 6.50
CA MET A 177 1.11 6.53 5.61
C MET A 177 1.28 8.05 5.50
N CYS A 178 0.19 8.83 5.52
CA CYS A 178 0.29 10.29 5.60
C CYS A 178 0.94 10.76 6.91
N ASN A 179 0.65 10.07 8.01
CA ASN A 179 1.24 10.35 9.30
C ASN A 179 2.74 10.04 9.32
N CYS A 180 3.15 8.91 8.74
CA CYS A 180 4.54 8.53 8.53
C CYS A 180 5.27 9.53 7.63
N VAL A 181 4.90 9.59 6.35
CA VAL A 181 5.64 10.28 5.28
C VAL A 181 5.68 11.79 5.51
N TRP A 182 4.54 12.41 5.84
CA TRP A 182 4.42 13.87 5.82
C TRP A 182 4.28 14.54 7.19
N ARG A 183 3.40 14.00 8.05
CA ARG A 183 2.95 14.70 9.27
C ARG A 183 3.81 14.45 10.51
N LEU A 184 4.91 13.70 10.39
CA LEU A 184 5.86 13.48 11.49
C LEU A 184 5.24 12.73 12.69
N LYS A 185 4.38 11.75 12.40
CA LYS A 185 3.64 10.96 13.39
C LYS A 185 3.63 9.47 13.01
N ALA A 186 4.82 8.90 12.81
CA ALA A 186 4.98 7.54 12.33
C ALA A 186 4.26 6.51 13.20
N TYR A 187 4.40 6.63 14.52
CA TYR A 187 3.80 5.71 15.48
C TYR A 187 2.73 6.40 16.32
N THR A 188 1.74 5.63 16.76
CA THR A 188 0.63 6.11 17.60
C THR A 188 0.41 5.18 18.78
N THR A 189 0.11 5.76 19.94
CA THR A 189 -0.25 5.03 21.17
C THR A 189 -1.75 5.01 21.42
N ASP A 190 -2.50 5.81 20.67
CA ASP A 190 -3.91 6.10 20.97
C ASP A 190 -4.87 5.38 20.04
N ASP A 191 -4.43 5.08 18.81
CA ASP A 191 -5.25 4.44 17.78
C ASP A 191 -4.85 2.96 17.58
N LYS A 192 -5.57 2.06 18.25
CA LYS A 192 -5.37 0.61 18.15
C LYS A 192 -5.70 0.02 16.77
N LEU A 193 -6.37 0.78 15.90
CA LEU A 193 -6.68 0.35 14.53
C LEU A 193 -5.56 0.71 13.55
N SER A 194 -4.63 1.58 13.95
CA SER A 194 -3.46 1.92 13.15
C SER A 194 -2.53 0.71 13.04
N VAL A 195 -1.97 0.49 11.85
CA VAL A 195 -0.95 -0.55 11.68
C VAL A 195 0.38 -0.17 12.33
N PHE A 196 0.59 1.12 12.62
CA PHE A 196 1.76 1.62 13.36
C PHE A 196 1.41 1.89 14.83
N TYR A 197 0.40 1.20 15.36
CA TYR A 197 0.14 1.22 16.79
C TYR A 197 1.33 0.63 17.55
N CYS A 198 1.94 1.43 18.41
CA CYS A 198 2.95 0.98 19.35
C CYS A 198 2.35 1.00 20.75
N ASN A 199 2.39 -0.14 21.43
CA ASN A 199 2.03 -0.19 22.83
C ASN A 199 3.06 0.63 23.62
N PRO A 200 2.64 1.61 24.45
CA PRO A 200 3.57 2.38 25.28
C PRO A 200 4.52 1.53 26.13
N ALA A 201 4.09 0.32 26.52
CA ALA A 201 4.93 -0.61 27.27
C ALA A 201 6.10 -1.20 26.46
N ASP A 202 6.00 -1.20 25.13
CA ASP A 202 7.02 -1.75 24.23
C ASP A 202 8.04 -0.68 23.78
N ILE A 203 7.80 0.58 24.14
CA ILE A 203 8.69 1.70 23.82
C ILE A 203 9.84 1.70 24.84
N ASP A 204 11.07 1.55 24.34
CA ASP A 204 12.26 1.75 25.17
C ASP A 204 12.30 3.20 25.64
N SER A 205 12.28 3.40 26.97
CA SER A 205 12.33 4.73 27.59
C SER A 205 13.59 5.52 27.25
N LYS A 206 14.60 4.88 26.64
CA LYS A 206 15.82 5.52 26.12
C LYS A 206 15.67 6.08 24.71
N LEU A 207 14.69 5.64 23.92
CA LEU A 207 14.40 6.26 22.63
C LEU A 207 13.64 7.57 22.88
N GLU A 208 14.16 8.67 22.37
CA GLU A 208 13.43 9.93 22.41
C GLU A 208 12.13 9.78 21.61
N ASP A 209 10.97 9.91 22.28
CA ASP A 209 9.63 9.80 21.68
C ASP A 209 9.50 10.61 20.38
N LYS A 210 10.16 11.77 20.34
CA LYS A 210 10.15 12.68 19.20
C LYS A 210 10.91 12.15 17.99
N GLU A 211 12.05 11.49 18.18
CA GLU A 211 12.82 10.93 17.07
C GLU A 211 12.14 9.71 16.47
N MET A 212 11.54 8.88 17.32
CA MET A 212 10.74 7.74 16.91
C MET A 212 9.51 8.18 16.11
N ALA A 213 8.78 9.21 16.56
CA ALA A 213 7.62 9.75 15.84
C ALA A 213 7.97 10.32 14.46
N GLU A 214 9.19 10.82 14.28
CA GLU A 214 9.65 11.42 13.03
C GLU A 214 10.36 10.44 12.09
N SER A 215 10.66 9.23 12.56
CA SER A 215 11.55 8.26 11.92
C SER A 215 11.13 7.82 10.52
N LEU A 216 9.83 7.76 10.19
CA LEU A 216 9.33 7.35 8.87
C LEU A 216 8.94 8.53 7.97
N SER A 217 9.39 9.74 8.29
CA SER A 217 9.12 10.94 7.48
C SER A 217 10.05 11.07 6.28
N VAL A 218 9.64 11.77 5.23
CA VAL A 218 10.48 12.04 4.05
C VAL A 218 11.89 12.56 4.42
N VAL A 219 12.00 13.29 5.54
CA VAL A 219 13.27 13.84 6.02
C VAL A 219 14.13 12.79 6.73
N ARG A 220 13.54 11.94 7.58
CA ARG A 220 14.29 11.05 8.49
C ARG A 220 14.18 9.56 8.18
N HIS A 221 13.41 9.18 7.16
CA HIS A 221 13.20 7.79 6.77
C HIS A 221 14.55 7.11 6.52
N PRO A 222 14.86 5.96 7.14
CA PRO A 222 16.16 5.30 6.97
C PRO A 222 16.54 5.07 5.51
N ALA A 223 15.56 4.70 4.68
CA ALA A 223 15.71 4.55 3.25
C ALA A 223 15.98 5.86 2.47
N LEU A 224 15.43 6.99 2.92
CA LEU A 224 15.51 8.27 2.21
C LEU A 224 16.64 9.16 2.74
N LEU A 225 17.15 8.87 3.94
CA LEU A 225 18.17 9.65 4.61
C LEU A 225 19.40 9.94 3.74
N PRO A 226 19.95 9.00 2.93
CA PRO A 226 21.07 9.30 2.04
C PRO A 226 20.75 10.42 1.02
N PHE A 227 19.52 10.46 0.50
CA PHE A 227 19.08 11.50 -0.42
C PHE A 227 18.89 12.84 0.31
N THR A 228 18.32 12.81 1.51
CA THR A 228 18.17 14.00 2.35
C THR A 228 19.51 14.62 2.71
N VAL A 229 20.52 13.81 3.06
CA VAL A 229 21.88 14.27 3.36
C VAL A 229 22.51 14.91 2.13
N LYS A 230 22.43 14.25 0.96
CA LYS A 230 22.96 14.77 -0.30
C LYS A 230 22.30 16.10 -0.70
N TYR A 231 20.98 16.19 -0.55
CA TYR A 231 20.23 17.43 -0.78
C TYR A 231 20.70 18.56 0.13
N SER A 232 20.86 18.27 1.42
CA SER A 232 21.32 19.24 2.41
C SER A 232 22.72 19.75 2.11
N GLN A 233 23.65 18.88 1.71
CA GLN A 233 25.02 19.26 1.35
C GLN A 233 25.06 20.22 0.16
N ASN A 234 24.18 20.02 -0.82
CA ASN A 234 24.13 20.87 -2.02
C ASN A 234 23.56 22.28 -1.75
N ILE A 235 22.67 22.42 -0.77
CA ILE A 235 21.93 23.68 -0.53
C ILE A 235 22.49 24.46 0.66
N LEU A 236 22.76 23.78 1.76
CA LEU A 236 23.18 24.44 2.99
C LEU A 236 24.70 24.65 3.04
N GLN A 237 25.48 24.00 2.17
CA GLN A 237 26.96 24.01 2.16
C GLN A 237 27.60 23.71 3.53
N ASP A 238 26.79 23.26 4.49
CA ASP A 238 27.14 23.19 5.89
C ASP A 238 27.58 21.76 6.25
N SER A 239 28.58 21.68 7.12
CA SER A 239 29.16 20.40 7.52
C SER A 239 28.31 19.65 8.55
N PHE A 240 27.34 20.32 9.17
CA PHE A 240 26.42 19.77 10.15
C PHE A 240 24.97 19.75 9.64
N LEU A 241 24.39 18.55 9.59
CA LEU A 241 23.02 18.32 9.12
C LEU A 241 22.00 18.68 10.21
N ASP A 242 21.38 19.87 10.18
CA ASP A 242 20.19 20.12 11.01
C ASP A 242 18.91 19.61 10.33
N LEU A 243 18.52 18.39 10.67
CA LEU A 243 17.27 17.77 10.24
C LEU A 243 16.01 18.54 10.69
N LYS A 244 16.12 19.50 11.61
CA LYS A 244 14.99 20.36 12.00
C LYS A 244 14.71 21.43 10.95
N GLU A 245 15.74 22.02 10.35
CA GLU A 245 15.58 23.04 9.30
C GLU A 245 15.02 22.45 8.01
N LEU A 246 15.44 21.23 7.66
CA LEU A 246 14.94 20.49 6.50
C LEU A 246 13.42 20.22 6.54
N LYS A 247 12.77 20.36 7.70
CA LYS A 247 11.30 20.27 7.79
C LYS A 247 10.60 21.38 7.01
N ASN A 248 11.24 22.53 6.83
CA ASN A 248 10.70 23.65 6.07
C ASN A 248 10.87 23.43 4.56
N HIS A 249 11.86 22.62 4.16
CA HIS A 249 12.21 22.33 2.76
C HIS A 249 11.61 21.04 2.20
N LYS A 250 10.62 20.44 2.90
CA LYS A 250 10.02 19.15 2.49
C LYS A 250 9.51 19.10 1.05
N LYS A 251 8.99 20.21 0.52
CA LYS A 251 8.46 20.27 -0.86
C LYS A 251 9.58 20.20 -1.89
N GLU A 252 10.67 20.91 -1.64
CA GLU A 252 11.85 20.92 -2.51
C GLU A 252 12.60 19.59 -2.43
N LEU A 253 12.68 19.01 -1.22
CA LEU A 253 13.18 17.65 -1.02
C LEU A 253 12.37 16.62 -1.80
N LEU A 254 11.03 16.74 -1.84
CA LEU A 254 10.21 15.86 -2.69
C LEU A 254 10.55 16.00 -4.17
N ALA A 255 10.77 17.22 -4.67
CA ALA A 255 11.18 17.42 -6.06
C ALA A 255 12.55 16.77 -6.33
N HIS A 256 13.51 16.92 -5.40
CA HIS A 256 14.80 16.26 -5.50
C HIS A 256 14.72 14.73 -5.50
N LEU A 257 13.78 14.16 -4.73
CA LEU A 257 13.54 12.72 -4.72
C LEU A 257 12.93 12.24 -6.05
N SER A 258 12.03 13.02 -6.66
CA SER A 258 11.49 12.75 -7.98
C SER A 258 12.57 12.72 -9.07
N ASP A 259 13.57 13.61 -9.00
CA ASP A 259 14.74 13.58 -9.91
C ASP A 259 15.54 12.25 -9.82
N HIS A 260 15.37 11.49 -8.74
CA HIS A 260 15.99 10.17 -8.53
C HIS A 260 15.03 8.99 -8.79
N ASN A 261 13.94 9.20 -9.55
CA ASN A 261 12.88 8.22 -9.87
C ASN A 261 12.09 7.74 -8.64
N LEU A 262 11.90 8.61 -7.64
CA LEU A 262 11.07 8.33 -6.45
C LEU A 262 9.75 9.12 -6.48
N ASP A 263 9.19 9.31 -7.68
CA ASP A 263 8.01 10.13 -7.96
C ASP A 263 6.77 9.73 -7.16
N GLY A 264 6.67 8.45 -6.81
CA GLY A 264 5.59 7.92 -5.99
C GLY A 264 5.34 8.67 -4.68
N LEU A 265 6.41 9.16 -4.04
CA LEU A 265 6.30 9.97 -2.82
C LEU A 265 5.63 11.32 -3.11
N GLN A 266 6.05 12.00 -4.19
CA GLN A 266 5.47 13.27 -4.61
C GLN A 266 4.00 13.09 -5.02
N GLN A 267 3.70 12.06 -5.82
CA GLN A 267 2.34 11.73 -6.25
C GLN A 267 1.44 11.47 -5.03
N PHE A 268 1.91 10.68 -4.06
CA PHE A 268 1.16 10.38 -2.85
C PHE A 268 0.87 11.63 -2.01
N VAL A 269 1.88 12.46 -1.76
CA VAL A 269 1.70 13.70 -0.99
C VAL A 269 0.71 14.63 -1.70
N ALA A 270 0.86 14.83 -3.02
CA ALA A 270 -0.07 15.64 -3.80
C ALA A 270 -1.51 15.08 -3.77
N THR A 271 -1.66 13.76 -3.72
CA THR A 271 -2.96 13.07 -3.80
C THR A 271 -3.75 13.10 -2.49
N PHE A 272 -3.07 13.04 -1.34
CA PHE A 272 -3.71 12.81 -0.03
C PHE A 272 -3.43 13.89 1.02
N VAL A 273 -2.38 14.69 0.87
CA VAL A 273 -2.04 15.75 1.82
C VAL A 273 -2.67 17.07 1.36
N ARG A 274 -3.73 17.50 2.03
CA ARG A 274 -4.30 18.84 1.82
C ARG A 274 -3.36 19.91 2.40
N VAL A 275 -2.76 20.72 1.54
CA VAL A 275 -2.06 21.93 1.96
C VAL A 275 -3.14 22.96 2.32
N LYS A 276 -3.18 23.40 3.59
CA LYS A 276 -4.01 24.56 3.96
C LYS A 276 -3.43 25.79 3.23
N THR A 277 -4.08 26.27 2.19
CA THR A 277 -3.83 27.61 1.65
C THR A 277 -4.35 28.61 2.67
N SER A 278 -3.43 29.28 3.37
CA SER A 278 -3.75 30.42 4.22
C SER A 278 -4.12 31.62 3.37
N THR A 279 -5.39 31.74 2.98
CA THR A 279 -5.95 33.03 2.58
C THR A 279 -6.32 33.80 3.85
N SER A 280 -5.49 34.79 4.18
CA SER A 280 -5.74 35.82 5.17
C SER A 280 -6.87 36.74 4.70
N GLY A 281 -7.93 36.85 5.50
CA GLY A 281 -9.02 37.82 5.31
C GLY A 281 -10.26 37.48 6.14
N THR A 282 -10.30 37.94 7.40
CA THR A 282 -11.51 38.02 8.24
C THR A 282 -11.95 39.48 8.40
N PRO A 283 -13.17 39.84 8.86
CA PRO A 283 -14.22 38.98 9.45
C PRO A 283 -15.68 39.32 9.00
N HIS A 284 -16.62 38.39 9.23
CA HIS A 284 -17.82 38.72 10.00
C HIS A 284 -18.37 37.49 10.72
N ARG A 285 -18.62 37.69 12.01
CA ARG A 285 -19.07 36.74 13.04
C ARG A 285 -20.59 36.60 12.94
N THR A 286 -21.16 35.38 13.02
CA THR A 286 -22.30 35.04 13.91
C THR A 286 -22.43 33.51 14.02
N VAL A 287 -22.21 33.04 15.25
CA VAL A 287 -22.73 31.88 15.99
C VAL A 287 -23.45 30.76 15.21
N LEU A 288 -22.85 29.56 15.22
CA LEU A 288 -23.53 28.32 15.65
C LEU A 288 -22.46 27.28 16.03
N SER A 289 -22.28 27.13 17.34
CA SER A 289 -21.65 26.00 17.97
C SER A 289 -22.54 24.77 17.81
N THR A 290 -22.11 23.80 17.01
CA THR A 290 -22.36 22.35 17.10
C THR A 290 -22.05 21.74 15.74
N LEU A 291 -20.99 20.95 15.66
CA LEU A 291 -20.71 19.85 14.72
C LEU A 291 -19.21 19.53 14.81
N SER A 292 -18.81 19.04 15.98
CA SER A 292 -17.72 18.08 16.05
C SER A 292 -18.14 16.83 15.28
N GLN A 293 -17.22 16.30 14.47
CA GLN A 293 -17.33 15.08 13.67
C GLN A 293 -18.13 15.21 12.36
N GLY A 294 -17.40 15.36 11.25
CA GLY A 294 -17.96 15.30 9.91
C GLY A 294 -16.87 15.05 8.86
N ASN A 295 -16.80 13.82 8.35
CA ASN A 295 -16.18 13.36 7.10
C ASN A 295 -14.76 13.83 6.74
N ASN A 296 -13.77 13.15 7.35
CA ASN A 296 -12.37 13.13 6.92
C ASN A 296 -11.96 11.74 6.38
N SER A 297 -12.66 11.26 5.35
CA SER A 297 -12.29 10.05 4.60
C SER A 297 -11.76 10.45 3.22
N ALA A 298 -10.67 9.82 2.78
CA ALA A 298 -10.08 10.07 1.45
C ALA A 298 -11.04 9.72 0.30
N PHE A 299 -12.07 8.91 0.61
CA PHE A 299 -13.10 8.46 -0.32
C PHE A 299 -14.50 9.03 -0.09
N GLY A 300 -14.69 9.94 0.88
CA GLY A 300 -15.97 10.58 1.13
C GLY A 300 -17.09 9.58 1.45
N PHE A 301 -16.88 8.80 2.50
CA PHE A 301 -17.88 8.08 3.27
C PHE A 301 -17.95 8.71 4.66
#